data_AF-A0A523FZ22-F1
#
_entry.id   AF-A0A523FZ22-F1
#
_cell.length_a   1.000
_cell.length_b   1.000
_cell.length_c   1.000
_cell.angle_alpha   90.00
_cell.angle_beta   90.00
_cell.angle_gamma   90.00
#
_symmetry.space_group_name_H-M   'P 1'
#
loop_
_entity.id
_entity.type
_entity.pdbx_description
1 polymer ?
#
loop_
_entity_poly.entity_id
_entity_poly.type
_entity_poly.pdbx_seq_one_letter_code
_entity_poly.pdbx_strand_id
1 'polypeptide(L)'
;IGIRKSLGATPYSIIGLIVQESVFLTFIGGYSALIMGLLLLDVLSKVLPDDFIILNPNVSPAVAIGSLVLLIIGGIIASIMPARKAAAVSPIEAIRQEN
;
A
#
# COMPACT_ATOMS: atom_id res chain seq x y z
N ILE A 1 9.05 -8.02 -16.16
CA ILE A 1 8.90 -9.35 -15.50
C ILE A 1 9.30 -10.50 -16.44
N GLY A 2 8.87 -10.51 -17.71
CA GLY A 2 9.26 -11.52 -18.71
C GLY A 2 10.78 -11.68 -18.89
N ILE A 3 11.54 -10.57 -18.95
CA ILE A 3 13.00 -10.57 -19.11
C ILE A 3 13.74 -11.15 -17.90
N ARG A 4 13.32 -10.84 -16.66
CA ARG A 4 13.94 -11.42 -15.45
C ARG A 4 13.63 -12.91 -15.31
N LYS A 5 12.44 -13.33 -15.75
CA LYS A 5 12.04 -14.73 -15.71
C LYS A 5 12.77 -15.57 -16.75
N SER A 6 13.06 -15.01 -17.93
CA SER A 6 13.92 -15.66 -18.94
C SER A 6 15.40 -15.71 -18.53
N LEU A 7 15.84 -14.80 -17.65
CA LEU A 7 17.17 -14.82 -17.02
C LEU A 7 17.27 -15.77 -15.81
N GLY A 8 16.22 -16.54 -15.50
CA GLY A 8 16.24 -17.55 -14.43
C GLY A 8 15.83 -17.07 -13.04
N ALA A 9 15.21 -15.89 -12.92
CA ALA A 9 14.69 -15.43 -11.62
C ALA A 9 13.63 -16.42 -11.08
N THR A 10 13.82 -16.87 -9.84
CA THR A 10 12.90 -17.80 -9.19
C THR A 10 11.53 -17.13 -8.94
N PRO A 11 10.42 -17.87 -8.96
CA PRO A 11 9.09 -17.33 -8.68
C PRO A 11 9.01 -16.57 -7.35
N TYR A 12 9.73 -17.05 -6.33
CA TYR A 12 9.83 -16.39 -5.02
C TYR A 12 10.52 -15.02 -5.09
N SER A 13 11.54 -14.85 -5.94
CA SER A 13 12.21 -13.56 -6.14
C SER A 13 11.25 -12.52 -6.76
N ILE A 14 10.39 -12.94 -7.69
CA ILE A 14 9.40 -12.06 -8.31
C ILE A 14 8.32 -11.66 -7.30
N ILE A 15 7.84 -12.61 -6.49
CA ILE A 15 6.84 -12.32 -5.45
C ILE A 15 7.41 -11.35 -4.42
N GLY A 16 8.64 -11.59 -3.94
CA GLY A 16 9.30 -10.70 -2.97
C GLY A 16 9.47 -9.27 -3.51
N LEU A 17 9.84 -9.11 -4.78
CA LEU A 17 9.95 -7.80 -5.42
C LEU A 17 8.61 -7.05 -5.42
N ILE A 18 7.53 -7.72 -5.84
CA ILE A 18 6.19 -7.10 -5.93
C ILE A 18 5.66 -6.74 -4.54
N VAL A 19 5.87 -7.60 -3.55
CA VAL A 19 5.48 -7.32 -2.16
C VAL A 19 6.27 -6.12 -1.62
N GLN A 20 7.58 -6.04 -1.87
CA GLN A 20 8.40 -4.91 -1.44
C GLN A 20 7.98 -3.60 -2.11
N GLU A 21 7.72 -3.62 -3.42
CA GLU A 21 7.21 -2.47 -4.16
C GLU A 21 5.84 -2.02 -3.65
N SER A 22 4.95 -2.98 -3.36
CA SER A 22 3.65 -2.70 -2.75
C SER A 22 3.80 -2.07 -1.37
N VAL A 23 4.64 -2.61 -0.50
CA VAL A 23 4.86 -2.06 0.85
C VAL A 23 5.42 -0.64 0.76
N PHE A 24 6.35 -0.40 -0.16
CA PHE A 24 6.91 0.94 -0.37
C PHE A 24 5.84 1.95 -0.81
N LEU A 25 4.99 1.58 -1.78
CA LEU A 25 3.88 2.43 -2.22
C LEU A 25 2.84 2.63 -1.12
N THR A 26 2.48 1.57 -0.38
CA THR A 26 1.56 1.65 0.76
C THR A 26 2.10 2.55 1.85
N PHE A 27 3.42 2.55 2.10
CA PHE A 27 4.05 3.44 3.07
C PHE A 27 3.95 4.91 2.65
N ILE A 28 4.29 5.23 1.38
CA ILE A 28 4.18 6.60 0.86
C ILE A 28 2.73 7.09 0.89
N GLY A 29 1.79 6.24 0.47
CA GLY A 29 0.36 6.54 0.50
C GLY A 29 -0.16 6.73 1.93
N GLY A 30 0.22 5.84 2.85
CA GLY A 30 -0.15 5.92 4.26
C GLY A 30 0.39 7.16 4.96
N TYR A 31 1.65 7.50 4.71
CA TYR A 31 2.27 8.72 5.24
C TYR A 31 1.59 9.99 4.70
N SER A 32 1.31 10.02 3.39
CA SER A 32 0.61 11.14 2.76
C SER A 32 -0.83 11.29 3.29
N ALA A 33 -1.53 10.18 3.49
CA ALA A 33 -2.87 10.14 4.06
C ALA A 33 -2.88 10.61 5.52
N LEU A 34 -1.87 10.26 6.33
CA LEU A 34 -1.73 10.77 7.69
C LEU A 34 -1.58 12.30 7.72
N ILE A 35 -0.71 12.86 6.88
CA ILE A 35 -0.54 14.32 6.77
C ILE A 35 -1.86 14.97 6.36
N MET A 36 -2.52 14.47 5.31
CA MET A 36 -3.81 15.00 4.88
C MET A 36 -4.89 14.89 5.95
N GLY A 37 -4.94 13.78 6.70
CA GLY A 37 -5.89 13.58 7.79
C GLY A 37 -5.69 14.59 8.93
N LEU A 38 -4.44 14.88 9.30
CA LEU A 38 -4.11 15.90 10.30
C LEU A 38 -4.47 17.31 9.82
N LEU A 39 -4.15 17.64 8.56
CA LEU A 39 -4.52 18.93 7.97
C LEU A 39 -6.03 19.12 7.90
N LEU A 40 -6.77 18.07 7.53
CA LEU A 40 -8.22 18.11 7.50
C LEU A 40 -8.80 18.35 8.90
N LEU A 41 -8.23 17.71 9.93
CA LEU A 41 -8.60 17.92 11.32
C LEU A 41 -8.39 19.37 11.77
N ASP A 42 -7.23 19.96 11.42
CA ASP A 42 -6.88 21.35 11.76
C ASP A 42 -7.74 22.38 11.02
N VAL A 43 -8.14 22.11 9.78
CA VAL A 43 -9.09 22.97 9.06
C VAL A 43 -10.48 22.86 9.68
N LEU A 44 -10.92 21.64 9.99
CA LEU A 44 -12.24 21.39 10.52
C LEU A 44 -12.42 22.00 11.93
N SER A 45 -11.37 22.00 12.76
CA SER A 45 -11.39 22.64 14.08
C SER A 45 -11.51 24.17 14.01
N LYS A 46 -11.09 24.80 12.91
CA LYS A 46 -11.21 26.26 12.70
C LYS A 46 -12.55 26.69 12.13
N VAL A 47 -13.27 25.79 11.47
CA VAL A 47 -14.52 26.07 10.76
C VAL A 47 -15.75 25.70 11.60
N LEU A 48 -15.63 24.70 12.48
CA LEU A 48 -16.74 24.28 13.34
C LEU A 48 -16.92 25.25 14.53
N PRO A 49 -18.18 25.52 14.94
CA PRO A 49 -18.45 26.29 16.16
C PRO A 49 -17.96 25.55 17.41
N ASP A 50 -17.57 26.29 18.45
CA ASP A 50 -17.06 25.76 19.74
C ASP A 50 -18.05 24.80 20.45
N ASP A 51 -19.34 24.88 20.11
CA ASP A 51 -20.41 24.02 20.64
C ASP A 51 -20.43 22.62 20.01
N PHE A 52 -19.65 22.38 18.95
CA PHE A 52 -19.54 21.06 18.35
C PHE A 52 -18.69 20.18 19.28
N ILE A 53 -19.35 19.26 19.99
CA ILE A 53 -18.75 18.27 20.89
C ILE A 53 -17.92 17.26 20.06
N ILE A 54 -16.84 17.71 19.43
CA ILE A 54 -15.74 16.84 19.06
C ILE A 54 -14.88 16.78 20.31
N LEU A 55 -15.16 15.77 21.13
CA LEU A 55 -14.43 15.43 22.35
C LEU A 55 -12.95 15.23 21.99
N ASN A 56 -12.16 16.30 21.96
CA ASN A 56 -10.76 16.32 21.56
C ASN A 56 -10.47 15.64 20.20
N PRO A 57 -10.36 16.39 19.09
CA PRO A 57 -9.79 15.88 17.84
C PRO A 57 -8.28 15.62 17.99
N ASN A 58 -7.90 14.74 18.92
CA ASN A 58 -6.53 14.32 19.15
C ASN A 58 -6.40 12.89 18.64
N VAL A 59 -5.67 12.73 17.54
CA VAL A 59 -5.29 11.40 17.07
C VAL A 59 -4.28 10.83 18.06
N SER A 60 -4.67 9.81 18.82
CA SER A 60 -3.72 9.16 19.71
C SER A 60 -2.60 8.49 18.89
N PRO A 61 -1.34 8.54 19.34
CA PRO A 61 -0.23 7.87 18.66
C PRO A 61 -0.48 6.37 18.47
N ALA A 62 -1.19 5.74 19.41
CA ALA A 62 -1.58 4.32 19.33
C ALA A 62 -2.51 4.04 18.15
N VAL A 63 -3.51 4.89 17.90
CA VAL A 63 -4.43 4.74 16.77
C VAL A 63 -3.71 4.98 15.44
N ALA A 64 -2.81 5.97 15.38
CA ALA A 64 -2.02 6.25 14.18
C ALA A 64 -1.08 5.09 13.82
N ILE A 65 -0.38 4.52 14.80
CA ILE A 65 0.50 3.37 14.58
C ILE A 65 -0.34 2.13 14.21
N GLY A 66 -1.45 1.89 14.92
CA GLY A 66 -2.34 0.76 14.66
C GLY A 66 -2.95 0.79 13.26
N SER A 67 -3.39 1.96 12.79
CA SER A 67 -3.94 2.11 11.44
C SER A 67 -2.88 1.91 10.36
N LEU A 68 -1.65 2.38 10.58
CA LEU A 68 -0.53 2.19 9.65
C LEU A 68 -0.11 0.71 9.53
N VAL A 69 -0.07 0.00 10.65
CA VAL A 69 0.17 -1.46 10.68
C VAL A 69 -0.94 -2.21 9.94
N LEU A 70 -2.21 -1.89 10.21
CA LEU A 70 -3.35 -2.48 9.51
C LEU A 70 -3.30 -2.21 8.00
N LEU A 71 -2.92 -1.00 7.60
CA LEU A 71 -2.76 -0.62 6.20
C LEU A 71 -1.67 -1.45 5.51
N ILE A 72 -0.51 -1.62 6.16
CA ILE A 72 0.59 -2.43 5.63
C ILE A 72 0.17 -3.90 5.49
N ILE A 73 -0.48 -4.47 6.51
CA ILE A 73 -0.97 -5.85 6.46
C ILE A 73 -1.98 -6.02 5.32
N GLY A 74 -2.93 -5.09 5.19
CA GLY A 74 -3.89 -5.08 4.09
C GLY A 74 -3.22 -5.00 2.71
N GLY A 75 -2.21 -4.14 2.55
CA GLY A 75 -1.43 -4.01 1.31
C GLY A 75 -0.65 -5.27 0.95
N ILE A 76 -0.04 -5.93 1.94
CA ILE A 76 0.66 -7.21 1.74
C ILE A 76 -0.34 -8.29 1.30
N ILE A 77 -1.46 -8.44 1.98
CA ILE A 77 -2.49 -9.43 1.63
C ILE A 77 -3.03 -9.17 0.21
N ALA A 78 -3.30 -7.90 -0.12
CA ALA A 78 -3.81 -7.50 -1.43
C ALA A 78 -2.80 -7.75 -2.56
N SER A 79 -1.50 -7.57 -2.32
CA SER A 79 -0.44 -7.71 -3.34
C SER A 79 -0.01 -9.16 -3.59
N ILE A 80 -0.26 -10.10 -2.68
CA ILE A 80 0.13 -11.51 -2.86
C ILE A 80 -0.59 -12.15 -4.07
N MET A 81 -1.88 -11.86 -4.26
CA MET A 81 -2.66 -12.41 -5.37
C MET A 81 -2.13 -12.00 -6.76
N PRO A 82 -1.94 -10.71 -7.08
CA PRO A 82 -1.33 -10.31 -8.34
C PRO A 82 0.15 -10.73 -8.43
N ALA A 83 0.90 -10.75 -7.32
CA ALA A 83 2.28 -11.21 -7.30
C ALA A 83 2.41 -12.69 -7.73
N ARG A 84 1.51 -13.55 -7.22
CA ARG A 84 1.43 -14.96 -7.63
C ARG A 84 1.04 -15.10 -9.10
N LYS A 85 0.08 -14.31 -9.57
CA LYS A 85 -0.33 -14.32 -10.98
C LYS A 85 0.84 -13.93 -11.89
N ALA A 86 1.58 -12.87 -11.57
CA ALA A 86 2.77 -12.43 -12.30
C ALA A 86 3.92 -13.47 -12.26
N ALA A 87 4.12 -14.11 -11.11
CA ALA A 87 5.08 -15.19 -10.96
C ALA A 87 4.66 -16.51 -11.65
N ALA A 88 3.40 -16.66 -12.05
CA ALA A 88 2.90 -17.82 -12.79
C ALA A 88 2.97 -17.66 -14.33
N VAL A 89 2.94 -16.44 -14.88
CA VAL A 89 2.96 -16.20 -16.34
C VAL A 89 4.20 -16.82 -16.99
N SER A 90 4.02 -17.80 -17.88
CA SER A 90 5.14 -18.48 -18.53
C SER A 90 5.87 -17.55 -19.51
N PRO A 91 7.21 -17.61 -19.63
CA PRO A 91 7.95 -16.78 -20.61
C PRO A 91 7.50 -17.01 -22.05
N ILE A 92 7.04 -18.23 -22.35
CA ILE A 92 6.56 -18.65 -23.67
C ILE A 92 5.23 -17.96 -24.03
N GLU A 93 4.30 -17.81 -23.08
CA GLU A 93 3.05 -17.05 -23.32
C GLU A 93 3.27 -15.55 -23.47
N ALA A 94 4.28 -14.99 -22.79
CA ALA A 94 4.59 -13.56 -22.89
C ALA A 94 5.07 -13.17 -24.29
N ILE A 95 5.84 -14.03 -24.97
CA ILE A 95 6.30 -13.82 -26.36
C ILE A 95 5.18 -14.09 -27.37
N ARG A 96 4.26 -15.02 -27.06
CA ARG A 96 3.14 -15.37 -27.95
C ARG A 96 2.04 -14.31 -27.97
N GLN A 97 1.94 -13.44 -26.96
CA GLN A 97 1.02 -12.30 -26.95
C GLN A 97 1.53 -11.09 -27.73
N GLU A 98 2.80 -11.10 -28.15
CA GLU A 98 3.43 -9.99 -28.88
C GLU A 98 3.37 -10.18 -30.42
N ASN A 99 2.89 -11.33 -30.90
CA ASN A 99 2.61 -11.65 -32.32
C ASN A 99 1.11 -11.84 -32.55
#